data_AF-A0A5W0FNR2-F1
#
_entry.id   AF-A0A5W0FNR2-F1
#
_cell.length_a   1.000
_cell.length_b   1.000
_cell.length_c   1.000
_cell.angle_alpha   90.00
_cell.angle_beta   90.00
_cell.angle_gamma   90.00
#
_symmetry.space_group_name_H-M   'P 1'
#
loop_
_entity.id
_entity.type
_entity.pdbx_description
1 polymer ?
#
loop_
_entity_poly.entity_id
_entity_poly.type
_entity_poly.pdbx_seq_one_letter_code
_entity_poly.pdbx_strand_id
1 'polypeptide(L)'
;MKKNIVRQVLESYGPCISSELAERIKRQNPSMSSDAIRKMISRSTDIGKLPFLRFSHNRRFIYLKDDFGSFKFWRALKKCMREANSAYSHAILSVINNGGYLKVKDFGIVSGSPIKQAKHLSYESVLKNLLSAKILRSVYIDGIGDCVLINNNIANDISIFNMANCESFFDKPIFELIKAWLRNLGIVAFNQIKTKYDGENNPVVGSFEWDITAPSYVSPLAEYSSDGLIPGFVVCDFALGFNRNEITTDAADTFIRKVQMTKSSRTNQRIMFVLFARRFEKNAFNKLRSEGVLAITIANAFGNKVDESLARLSKVIQGTLSIERHPDELLQMVKDLESISGENGNLRGYIFELFVSSQICNFYGYGNVRINKEYKINGKHAEADVVLETNDDIYIVECKNVKTLPSMEVSLWMKTRVPIINSYYKSNNPDNKNIHHRLWVTGNIYPKDINRLDEFKCNNKKIDVDYLFGQSLDDFFYQKKQVFNLYRKVISPDYKKGQIPDFDL
;
A
#
# COMPACT_ATOMS: atom_id res chain seq x y z
N MET A 1 0.72 9.82 50.49
CA MET A 1 -0.40 10.42 49.72
C MET A 1 -1.46 9.36 49.46
N LYS A 2 -2.73 9.58 49.80
CA LYS A 2 -3.81 8.69 49.33
C LYS A 2 -3.86 8.80 47.80
N LYS A 3 -3.60 7.70 47.08
CA LYS A 3 -3.75 7.66 45.62
C LYS A 3 -5.19 8.06 45.27
N ASN A 4 -5.35 8.93 44.28
CA ASN A 4 -6.65 9.34 43.75
C ASN A 4 -7.47 8.10 43.34
N ILE A 5 -8.71 7.95 43.82
CA ILE A 5 -9.60 6.80 43.54
C ILE A 5 -9.72 6.54 42.04
N VAL A 6 -9.81 7.61 41.22
CA VAL A 6 -9.86 7.51 39.76
C VAL A 6 -8.62 6.83 39.20
N ARG A 7 -7.43 7.21 39.72
CA ARG A 7 -6.16 6.60 39.31
C ARG A 7 -6.10 5.14 39.72
N GLN A 8 -6.49 4.80 40.95
CA GLN A 8 -6.49 3.41 41.44
C GLN A 8 -7.36 2.49 40.55
N VAL A 9 -8.57 2.94 40.19
CA VAL A 9 -9.45 2.13 39.34
C VAL A 9 -8.88 1.95 37.93
N LEU A 10 -8.28 2.99 37.34
CA LEU A 10 -7.64 2.88 36.02
C LEU A 10 -6.35 2.05 36.05
N GLU A 11 -5.58 2.10 37.15
CA GLU A 11 -4.40 1.23 37.35
C GLU A 11 -4.82 -0.25 37.40
N SER A 12 -5.90 -0.58 38.12
CA SER A 12 -6.35 -1.95 38.30
C SER A 12 -7.09 -2.54 37.10
N TYR A 13 -7.95 -1.76 36.43
CA TYR A 13 -8.82 -2.29 35.37
C TYR A 13 -8.50 -1.74 33.97
N GLY A 14 -7.53 -0.83 33.87
CA GLY A 14 -7.13 -0.20 32.62
C GLY A 14 -8.10 0.85 32.08
N PRO A 15 -7.77 1.44 30.93
CA PRO A 15 -8.61 2.41 30.23
C PRO A 15 -10.00 1.86 29.88
N CYS A 16 -11.00 2.74 29.86
CA CYS A 16 -12.39 2.37 29.55
C CYS A 16 -13.24 3.59 29.17
N ILE A 17 -14.51 3.36 28.85
CA ILE A 17 -15.47 4.46 28.66
C ILE A 17 -15.89 5.08 30.01
N SER A 18 -16.22 6.37 29.98
CA SER A 18 -16.53 7.16 31.17
C SER A 18 -17.67 6.59 32.03
N SER A 19 -18.67 5.94 31.43
CA SER A 19 -19.75 5.30 32.19
C SER A 19 -19.28 4.06 32.93
N GLU A 20 -18.41 3.26 32.31
CA GLU A 20 -17.85 2.05 32.91
C GLU A 20 -16.90 2.41 34.05
N LEU A 21 -16.11 3.47 33.90
CA LEU A 21 -15.30 4.00 34.99
C LEU A 21 -16.15 4.41 36.19
N ALA A 22 -17.25 5.13 35.94
CA ALA A 22 -18.16 5.57 37.01
C ALA A 22 -18.82 4.37 37.71
N GLU A 23 -19.22 3.36 36.96
CA GLU A 23 -19.80 2.13 37.50
C GLU A 23 -18.80 1.35 38.36
N ARG A 24 -17.55 1.19 37.88
CA ARG A 24 -16.47 0.54 38.64
C ARG A 24 -16.17 1.28 39.95
N ILE A 25 -16.12 2.61 39.91
CA ILE A 25 -15.94 3.43 41.13
C ILE A 25 -17.12 3.24 42.09
N LYS A 26 -18.37 3.24 41.59
CA LYS A 26 -19.57 3.05 42.41
C LYS A 26 -19.62 1.67 43.06
N ARG A 27 -19.21 0.62 42.35
CA ARG A 27 -19.10 -0.75 42.90
C ARG A 27 -18.09 -0.83 44.03
N GLN A 28 -16.96 -0.13 43.91
CA GLN A 28 -15.93 -0.08 44.97
C GLN A 28 -16.27 0.88 46.11
N ASN A 29 -17.13 1.87 45.85
CA ASN A 29 -17.51 2.90 46.83
C ASN A 29 -19.05 3.10 46.82
N PRO A 30 -19.82 2.13 47.37
CA PRO A 30 -21.29 2.15 47.29
C PRO A 30 -21.95 3.38 47.91
N SER A 31 -21.30 4.01 48.89
CA SER A 31 -21.79 5.22 49.57
C SER A 31 -21.71 6.51 48.74
N MET A 32 -20.90 6.55 47.67
CA MET A 32 -20.76 7.76 46.84
C MET A 32 -21.96 7.95 45.91
N SER A 33 -22.51 9.17 45.82
CA SER A 33 -23.56 9.48 44.83
C SER A 33 -23.00 9.50 43.40
N SER A 34 -23.83 9.20 42.40
CA SER A 34 -23.43 9.22 40.99
C SER A 34 -22.89 10.58 40.54
N ASP A 35 -23.43 11.67 41.07
CA ASP A 35 -22.95 13.03 40.76
C ASP A 35 -21.61 13.35 41.41
N ALA A 36 -21.37 12.86 42.63
CA ALA A 36 -20.06 12.97 43.27
C ALA A 36 -18.99 12.23 42.44
N ILE A 37 -19.30 11.04 41.94
CA ILE A 37 -18.41 10.25 41.08
C ILE A 37 -18.12 10.99 39.76
N ARG A 38 -19.16 11.51 39.08
CA ARG A 38 -18.98 12.28 37.84
C ARG A 38 -18.12 13.52 38.04
N LYS A 39 -18.37 14.29 39.12
CA LYS A 39 -17.56 15.46 39.48
C LYS A 39 -16.10 15.08 39.76
N MET A 40 -15.88 13.96 40.46
CA MET A 40 -14.54 13.44 40.75
C MET A 40 -13.78 13.05 39.47
N ILE A 41 -14.41 12.30 38.56
CA ILE A 41 -13.81 11.96 37.26
C ILE A 41 -13.51 13.24 36.47
N SER A 42 -14.44 14.20 36.43
CA SER A 42 -14.28 15.44 35.67
C SER A 42 -13.09 16.28 36.14
N ARG A 43 -12.88 16.34 37.47
CA ARG A 43 -11.81 17.13 38.12
C ARG A 43 -10.44 16.43 38.14
N SER A 44 -10.36 15.17 37.72
CA SER A 44 -9.09 14.43 37.73
C SER A 44 -8.12 14.97 36.67
N THR A 45 -6.91 15.33 37.09
CA THR A 45 -5.84 15.91 36.24
C THR A 45 -4.95 14.87 35.59
N ASP A 46 -4.91 13.66 36.14
CA ASP A 46 -3.99 12.59 35.74
C ASP A 46 -4.54 11.76 34.57
N ILE A 47 -5.79 12.01 34.19
CA ILE A 47 -6.46 11.28 33.12
C ILE A 47 -6.39 12.04 31.79
N GLY A 48 -6.30 11.29 30.72
CA GLY A 48 -6.53 11.76 29.36
C GLY A 48 -7.94 11.41 28.88
N LYS A 49 -8.43 12.22 27.94
CA LYS A 49 -9.67 11.98 27.18
C LYS A 49 -9.34 12.17 25.72
N LEU A 50 -9.78 11.26 24.85
CA LEU A 50 -9.55 11.43 23.42
C LEU A 50 -10.46 12.55 22.89
N PRO A 51 -9.89 13.64 22.32
CA PRO A 51 -10.69 14.70 21.73
C PRO A 51 -11.39 14.15 20.47
N PHE A 52 -12.54 14.74 20.12
CA PHE A 52 -13.37 14.37 18.96
C PHE A 52 -14.05 12.99 19.01
N LEU A 53 -13.42 11.98 19.62
CA LEU A 53 -14.01 10.66 19.82
C LEU A 53 -15.08 10.73 20.92
N ARG A 54 -16.35 10.67 20.48
CA ARG A 54 -17.52 10.54 21.34
C ARG A 54 -18.14 9.17 21.09
N PHE A 55 -18.48 8.51 22.19
CA PHE A 55 -19.30 7.31 22.18
C PHE A 55 -20.76 7.70 22.34
N SER A 56 -21.68 6.75 22.14
CA SER A 56 -23.11 6.98 22.36
C SER A 56 -23.37 7.61 23.74
N HIS A 57 -24.34 8.52 23.80
CA HIS A 57 -24.65 9.34 24.98
C HIS A 57 -23.49 10.26 25.43
N ASN A 58 -22.69 10.79 24.48
CA ASN A 58 -21.57 11.70 24.73
C ASN A 58 -20.48 11.15 25.68
N ARG A 59 -20.43 9.82 25.87
CA ARG A 59 -19.42 9.16 26.70
C ARG A 59 -18.02 9.33 26.07
N ARG A 60 -16.99 9.29 26.90
CA ARG A 60 -15.58 9.49 26.49
C ARG A 60 -14.75 8.28 26.80
N PHE A 61 -13.74 8.00 25.97
CA PHE A 61 -12.67 7.08 26.34
C PHE A 61 -11.74 7.79 27.34
N ILE A 62 -11.54 7.17 28.50
CA ILE A 62 -10.74 7.70 29.60
C ILE A 62 -9.58 6.74 29.87
N TYR A 63 -8.39 7.30 30.04
CA TYR A 63 -7.14 6.59 30.30
C TYR A 63 -6.27 7.40 31.25
N LEU A 64 -5.28 6.79 31.91
CA LEU A 64 -4.23 7.55 32.60
C LEU A 64 -3.30 8.16 31.55
N LYS A 65 -2.86 9.40 31.71
CA LYS A 65 -1.95 10.05 30.75
C LYS A 65 -0.71 9.20 30.44
N ASP A 66 -0.17 8.54 31.47
CA ASP A 66 0.99 7.64 31.39
C ASP A 66 0.72 6.37 30.55
N ASP A 67 -0.56 6.02 30.33
CA ASP A 67 -0.96 4.86 29.55
C ASP A 67 -1.08 5.15 28.06
N PHE A 68 -1.02 6.42 27.64
CA PHE A 68 -1.25 6.79 26.24
C PHE A 68 -0.28 6.04 25.31
N GLY A 69 -0.82 5.41 24.26
CA GLY A 69 -0.02 4.64 23.30
C GLY A 69 0.46 3.28 23.80
N SER A 70 0.28 2.93 25.08
CA SER A 70 0.67 1.64 25.64
C SER A 70 -0.19 0.48 25.09
N PHE A 71 0.29 -0.76 25.25
CA PHE A 71 -0.48 -1.95 24.86
C PHE A 71 -1.86 -2.01 25.53
N LYS A 72 -1.95 -1.71 26.83
CA LYS A 72 -3.24 -1.70 27.55
C LYS A 72 -4.19 -0.63 27.03
N PHE A 73 -3.68 0.53 26.62
CA PHE A 73 -4.46 1.58 26.00
C PHE A 73 -5.05 1.13 24.67
N TRP A 74 -4.23 0.58 23.77
CA TRP A 74 -4.69 0.13 22.45
C TRP A 74 -5.65 -1.05 22.55
N ARG A 75 -5.40 -1.99 23.47
CA ARG A 75 -6.30 -3.13 23.72
C ARG A 75 -7.68 -2.65 24.17
N ALA A 76 -7.74 -1.75 25.15
CA ALA A 76 -8.99 -1.19 25.65
C ALA A 76 -9.70 -0.33 24.60
N LEU A 77 -8.96 0.51 23.88
CA LEU A 77 -9.51 1.36 22.82
C LEU A 77 -10.13 0.50 21.71
N LYS A 78 -9.44 -0.54 21.24
CA LYS A 78 -9.95 -1.47 20.22
C LYS A 78 -11.26 -2.13 20.66
N LYS A 79 -11.34 -2.59 21.92
CA LYS A 79 -12.58 -3.15 22.49
C LYS A 79 -13.72 -2.13 22.46
N CYS A 80 -13.50 -0.93 22.99
CA CYS A 80 -14.52 0.11 23.01
C CYS A 80 -14.92 0.55 21.58
N MET A 81 -13.99 0.59 20.62
CA MET A 81 -14.29 0.95 19.23
C MET A 81 -15.24 -0.05 18.57
N ARG A 82 -15.01 -1.35 18.77
CA ARG A 82 -15.90 -2.42 18.27
C ARG A 82 -17.32 -2.25 18.78
N GLU A 83 -17.48 -1.95 20.06
CA GLU A 83 -18.80 -1.73 20.68
C GLU A 83 -19.47 -0.43 20.21
N ALA A 84 -18.68 0.61 19.90
CA ALA A 84 -19.21 1.92 19.54
C ALA A 84 -19.76 1.99 18.11
N ASN A 85 -19.23 1.17 17.19
CA ASN A 85 -19.62 1.12 15.77
C ASN A 85 -19.74 2.52 15.10
N SER A 86 -18.78 3.40 15.41
CA SER A 86 -18.77 4.80 14.94
C SER A 86 -17.90 4.98 13.71
N ALA A 87 -18.03 6.11 13.01
CA ALA A 87 -17.14 6.45 11.88
C ALA A 87 -15.65 6.44 12.29
N TYR A 88 -15.32 6.92 13.49
CA TYR A 88 -13.96 6.84 14.04
C TYR A 88 -13.55 5.41 14.35
N SER A 89 -14.46 4.58 14.86
CA SER A 89 -14.21 3.16 15.13
C SER A 89 -13.78 2.43 13.87
N HIS A 90 -14.55 2.58 12.80
CA HIS A 90 -14.25 1.97 11.50
C HIS A 90 -12.92 2.45 10.95
N ALA A 91 -12.67 3.76 10.94
CA ALA A 91 -11.41 4.31 10.46
C ALA A 91 -10.19 3.78 11.24
N ILE A 92 -10.24 3.75 12.56
CA ILE A 92 -9.15 3.22 13.39
C ILE A 92 -8.95 1.73 13.16
N LEU A 93 -10.04 0.95 13.14
CA LEU A 93 -9.98 -0.49 12.90
C LEU A 93 -9.46 -0.79 11.49
N SER A 94 -9.79 0.01 10.49
CA SER A 94 -9.22 -0.12 9.14
C SER A 94 -7.71 0.06 9.15
N VAL A 95 -7.16 1.07 9.82
CA VAL A 95 -5.70 1.22 9.90
C VAL A 95 -5.08 0.02 10.64
N ILE A 96 -5.67 -0.41 11.77
CA ILE A 96 -5.20 -1.58 12.53
C ILE A 96 -5.17 -2.83 11.64
N ASN A 97 -6.25 -3.07 10.90
CA ASN A 97 -6.43 -4.25 10.08
C ASN A 97 -5.57 -4.22 8.80
N ASN A 98 -4.99 -3.08 8.43
CA ASN A 98 -4.01 -2.95 7.34
C ASN A 98 -2.56 -2.91 7.88
N GLY A 99 -2.30 -3.52 9.04
CA GLY A 99 -0.95 -3.61 9.62
C GLY A 99 -0.50 -2.37 10.39
N GLY A 100 -1.42 -1.45 10.69
CA GLY A 100 -1.13 -0.23 11.44
C GLY A 100 -0.76 0.98 10.57
N TYR A 101 -0.97 0.88 9.25
CA TYR A 101 -0.62 1.90 8.27
C TYR A 101 -1.64 1.98 7.13
N LEU A 102 -1.79 3.17 6.52
CA LEU A 102 -2.46 3.40 5.23
C LEU A 102 -1.80 4.55 4.45
N LYS A 103 -1.75 4.45 3.12
CA LYS A 103 -1.53 5.61 2.24
C LYS A 103 -2.64 6.63 2.50
N VAL A 104 -2.31 7.92 2.55
CA VAL A 104 -3.32 8.99 2.73
C VAL A 104 -4.38 8.91 1.62
N LYS A 105 -3.95 8.67 0.38
CA LYS A 105 -4.82 8.47 -0.78
C LYS A 105 -5.83 7.33 -0.58
N ASP A 106 -5.45 6.24 0.08
CA ASP A 106 -6.31 5.07 0.26
C ASP A 106 -7.29 5.22 1.45
N PHE A 107 -7.13 6.27 2.27
CA PHE A 107 -7.95 6.45 3.48
C PHE A 107 -9.44 6.59 3.17
N GLY A 108 -9.80 7.30 2.09
CA GLY A 108 -11.19 7.45 1.65
C GLY A 108 -11.83 6.14 1.17
N ILE A 109 -11.01 5.22 0.65
CA ILE A 109 -11.46 3.89 0.20
C ILE A 109 -11.79 3.00 1.41
N VAL A 110 -10.88 2.94 2.39
CA VAL A 110 -10.92 1.88 3.44
C VAL A 110 -11.47 2.33 4.80
N SER A 111 -11.54 3.63 5.09
CA SER A 111 -12.00 4.14 6.40
C SER A 111 -13.47 3.88 6.69
N GLY A 112 -14.23 3.48 5.66
CA GLY A 112 -15.68 3.35 5.69
C GLY A 112 -16.42 4.69 5.72
N SER A 113 -15.75 5.84 5.67
CA SER A 113 -16.41 7.15 5.69
C SER A 113 -16.58 7.72 4.26
N PRO A 114 -17.70 8.39 3.94
CA PRO A 114 -17.94 8.95 2.62
C PRO A 114 -17.07 10.18 2.34
N ILE A 115 -17.00 10.60 1.07
CA ILE A 115 -16.52 11.93 0.67
C ILE A 115 -17.42 13.00 1.31
N LYS A 116 -18.73 12.89 1.08
CA LYS A 116 -19.74 13.80 1.63
C LYS A 116 -21.12 13.16 1.61
N GLN A 117 -21.77 13.05 2.77
CA GLN A 117 -23.13 12.54 2.88
C GLN A 117 -23.83 13.15 4.10
N ALA A 118 -25.12 13.48 3.97
CA ALA A 118 -25.88 14.10 5.05
C ALA A 118 -25.87 13.23 6.33
N LYS A 119 -25.70 13.87 7.50
CA LYS A 119 -25.63 13.21 8.82
C LYS A 119 -24.43 12.25 9.02
N HIS A 120 -23.47 12.23 8.10
CA HIS A 120 -22.25 11.43 8.21
C HIS A 120 -21.00 12.32 8.14
N LEU A 121 -19.96 11.94 8.87
CA LEU A 121 -18.66 12.63 8.79
C LEU A 121 -17.95 12.23 7.50
N SER A 122 -17.29 13.20 6.84
CA SER A 122 -16.41 12.89 5.70
C SER A 122 -15.16 12.15 6.16
N TYR A 123 -14.56 11.35 5.28
CA TYR A 123 -13.28 10.69 5.59
C TYR A 123 -12.18 11.71 5.91
N GLU A 124 -12.15 12.87 5.24
CA GLU A 124 -11.19 13.94 5.52
C GLU A 124 -11.36 14.51 6.94
N SER A 125 -12.62 14.74 7.37
CA SER A 125 -12.92 15.20 8.72
C SER A 125 -12.51 14.17 9.76
N VAL A 126 -12.76 12.88 9.47
CA VAL A 126 -12.34 11.78 10.34
C VAL A 126 -10.82 11.73 10.43
N LEU A 127 -10.11 11.75 9.31
CA LEU A 127 -8.65 11.74 9.25
C LEU A 127 -8.04 12.91 10.04
N LYS A 128 -8.50 14.14 9.77
CA LYS A 128 -8.05 15.36 10.45
C LYS A 128 -8.23 15.24 11.97
N ASN A 129 -9.37 14.74 12.42
CA ASN A 129 -9.67 14.60 13.85
C ASN A 129 -8.83 13.50 14.50
N LEU A 130 -8.55 12.40 13.79
CA LEU A 130 -7.69 11.32 14.29
C LEU A 130 -6.22 11.74 14.42
N LEU A 131 -5.72 12.53 13.47
CA LEU A 131 -4.40 13.18 13.54
C LEU A 131 -4.34 14.18 14.70
N SER A 132 -5.36 15.03 14.83
CA SER A 132 -5.47 16.00 15.93
C SER A 132 -5.55 15.34 17.31
N ALA A 133 -6.19 14.16 17.39
CA ALA A 133 -6.26 13.35 18.60
C ALA A 133 -4.98 12.54 18.88
N LYS A 134 -3.97 12.62 18.01
CA LYS A 134 -2.73 11.82 18.04
C LYS A 134 -2.99 10.30 18.07
N ILE A 135 -4.13 9.86 17.56
CA ILE A 135 -4.43 8.43 17.36
C ILE A 135 -3.71 7.93 16.12
N LEU A 136 -3.69 8.76 15.08
CA LEU A 136 -2.85 8.61 13.91
C LEU A 136 -1.76 9.66 13.91
N ARG A 137 -0.67 9.39 13.21
CA ARG A 137 0.37 10.35 12.87
C ARG A 137 0.70 10.26 11.39
N SER A 138 1.04 11.40 10.80
CA SER A 138 1.50 11.47 9.41
C SER A 138 2.98 11.10 9.34
N VAL A 139 3.34 10.33 8.32
CA VAL A 139 4.72 10.06 7.93
C VAL A 139 4.80 10.11 6.41
N TYR A 140 6.01 10.25 5.89
CA TYR A 140 6.30 10.08 4.48
C TYR A 140 7.22 8.87 4.33
N ILE A 141 6.90 7.97 3.40
CA ILE A 141 7.70 6.77 3.11
C ILE A 141 8.19 6.88 1.67
N ASP A 142 9.50 6.81 1.47
CA ASP A 142 10.13 6.83 0.15
C ASP A 142 9.56 5.71 -0.75
N GLY A 143 9.21 6.04 -2.01
CA GLY A 143 8.62 5.09 -2.97
C GLY A 143 7.14 4.77 -2.75
N ILE A 144 6.51 5.42 -1.78
CA ILE A 144 5.09 5.19 -1.42
C ILE A 144 4.33 6.51 -1.28
N GLY A 145 4.95 7.53 -0.67
CA GLY A 145 4.38 8.85 -0.50
C GLY A 145 3.82 9.12 0.90
N ASP A 146 2.77 9.95 0.97
CA ASP A 146 2.16 10.37 2.24
C ASP A 146 1.33 9.27 2.87
N CYS A 147 1.60 9.05 4.16
CA CYS A 147 1.21 7.87 4.90
C CYS A 147 0.65 8.26 6.27
N VAL A 148 -0.26 7.46 6.81
CA VAL A 148 -0.67 7.57 8.22
C VAL A 148 -0.45 6.26 8.97
N LEU A 149 0.18 6.37 10.14
CA LEU A 149 0.45 5.25 11.03
C LEU A 149 -0.38 5.40 12.31
N ILE A 150 -0.71 4.26 12.90
CA ILE A 150 -1.15 4.23 14.29
C ILE A 150 -0.04 4.78 15.18
N ASN A 151 -0.42 5.66 16.11
CA ASN A 151 0.51 6.20 17.08
C ASN A 151 0.79 5.19 18.21
N ASN A 152 1.46 4.09 17.87
CA ASN A 152 2.00 3.11 18.80
C ASN A 152 3.55 3.12 18.73
N ASN A 153 4.20 2.39 19.64
CA ASN A 153 5.64 2.45 19.90
C ASN A 153 6.54 2.37 18.63
N ILE A 154 7.65 3.12 18.61
CA ILE A 154 8.53 3.36 17.44
C ILE A 154 9.12 2.07 16.84
N ALA A 155 9.32 1.02 17.65
CA ALA A 155 9.88 -0.25 17.18
C ALA A 155 9.06 -0.94 16.07
N ASN A 156 7.79 -0.56 15.89
CA ASN A 156 6.95 -1.07 14.80
C ASN A 156 7.19 -0.37 13.45
N ASP A 157 7.89 0.76 13.40
CA ASP A 157 7.98 1.56 12.17
C ASP A 157 8.78 0.87 11.07
N ILE A 158 9.90 0.25 11.42
CA ILE A 158 10.76 -0.47 10.45
C ILE A 158 9.97 -1.59 9.78
N SER A 159 9.21 -2.36 10.56
CA SER A 159 8.40 -3.44 10.01
C SER A 159 7.29 -2.87 9.13
N ILE A 160 6.65 -1.77 9.53
CA ILE A 160 5.65 -1.06 8.72
C ILE A 160 6.25 -0.55 7.40
N PHE A 161 7.46 -0.01 7.39
CA PHE A 161 8.10 0.46 6.16
C PHE A 161 8.39 -0.69 5.19
N ASN A 162 8.94 -1.80 5.68
CA ASN A 162 9.17 -3.00 4.86
C ASN A 162 7.84 -3.55 4.31
N MET A 163 6.80 -3.56 5.14
CA MET A 163 5.46 -3.98 4.78
C MET A 163 4.84 -3.06 3.71
N ALA A 164 4.97 -1.75 3.88
CA ALA A 164 4.45 -0.75 2.95
C ALA A 164 5.16 -0.85 1.58
N ASN A 165 6.47 -1.05 1.56
CA ASN A 165 7.23 -1.28 0.32
C ASN A 165 6.75 -2.55 -0.40
N CYS A 166 6.54 -3.64 0.35
CA CYS A 166 5.96 -4.87 -0.18
C CYS A 166 4.55 -4.64 -0.75
N GLU A 167 3.69 -3.90 -0.06
CA GLU A 167 2.37 -3.53 -0.57
C GLU A 167 2.47 -2.75 -1.88
N SER A 168 3.30 -1.70 -1.92
CA SER A 168 3.50 -0.86 -3.11
C SER A 168 3.94 -1.69 -4.33
N PHE A 169 4.84 -2.65 -4.12
CA PHE A 169 5.37 -3.53 -5.17
C PHE A 169 4.27 -4.32 -5.91
N PHE A 170 3.30 -4.85 -5.17
CA PHE A 170 2.30 -5.76 -5.74
C PHE A 170 0.98 -5.11 -6.08
N ASP A 171 0.70 -3.93 -5.53
CA ASP A 171 -0.63 -3.33 -5.62
C ASP A 171 -1.05 -3.21 -7.09
N LYS A 172 -0.25 -2.53 -7.91
CA LYS A 172 -0.57 -2.32 -9.33
C LYS A 172 -0.66 -3.62 -10.15
N PRO A 173 0.30 -4.57 -10.09
CA PRO A 173 0.16 -5.86 -10.76
C PRO A 173 -1.15 -6.58 -10.43
N ILE A 174 -1.58 -6.56 -9.17
CA ILE A 174 -2.78 -7.30 -8.79
C ILE A 174 -4.06 -6.54 -9.15
N PHE A 175 -4.03 -5.21 -9.16
CA PHE A 175 -5.10 -4.42 -9.76
C PHE A 175 -5.29 -4.73 -11.25
N GLU A 176 -4.20 -4.91 -12.01
CA GLU A 176 -4.31 -5.34 -13.41
C GLU A 176 -4.86 -6.77 -13.55
N LEU A 177 -4.50 -7.69 -12.64
CA LEU A 177 -5.11 -9.03 -12.60
C LEU A 177 -6.62 -8.97 -12.35
N ILE A 178 -7.07 -8.18 -11.37
CA ILE A 178 -8.50 -8.00 -11.05
C ILE A 178 -9.24 -7.34 -12.21
N LYS A 179 -8.62 -6.33 -12.83
CA LYS A 179 -9.16 -5.65 -14.02
C LYS A 179 -9.33 -6.61 -15.18
N ALA A 180 -8.32 -7.43 -15.47
CA ALA A 180 -8.37 -8.46 -16.49
C ALA A 180 -9.44 -9.51 -16.18
N TRP A 181 -9.57 -9.93 -14.93
CA TRP A 181 -10.61 -10.87 -14.49
C TRP A 181 -12.02 -10.35 -14.75
N LEU A 182 -12.33 -9.13 -14.29
CA LEU A 182 -13.64 -8.51 -14.48
C LEU A 182 -13.99 -8.37 -15.97
N ARG A 183 -13.00 -7.98 -16.76
CA ARG A 183 -13.10 -7.80 -18.22
C ARG A 183 -13.34 -9.13 -18.94
N ASN A 184 -12.55 -10.15 -18.64
CA ASN A 184 -12.60 -11.44 -19.32
C ASN A 184 -13.91 -12.19 -19.04
N LEU A 185 -14.55 -11.93 -17.90
CA LEU A 185 -15.90 -12.43 -17.60
C LEU A 185 -17.03 -11.63 -18.28
N GLY A 186 -16.71 -10.55 -18.99
CA GLY A 186 -17.69 -9.67 -19.61
C GLY A 186 -18.55 -8.88 -18.61
N ILE A 187 -18.17 -8.86 -17.33
CA ILE A 187 -18.96 -8.24 -16.25
C ILE A 187 -18.90 -6.71 -16.32
N VAL A 188 -17.87 -6.14 -16.92
CA VAL A 188 -17.64 -4.70 -17.00
C VAL A 188 -17.42 -4.25 -18.44
N ALA A 189 -17.76 -2.99 -18.74
CA ALA A 189 -17.44 -2.39 -20.03
C ALA A 189 -15.92 -2.25 -20.20
N PHE A 190 -15.36 -2.94 -21.20
CA PHE A 190 -13.92 -3.18 -21.37
C PHE A 190 -13.05 -1.91 -21.27
N ASN A 191 -13.47 -0.82 -21.91
CA ASN A 191 -12.72 0.44 -22.04
C ASN A 191 -13.11 1.50 -20.99
N GLN A 192 -13.97 1.17 -20.01
CA GLN A 192 -14.50 2.14 -19.05
C GLN A 192 -14.20 1.79 -17.60
N ILE A 193 -13.24 0.88 -17.37
CA ILE A 193 -12.76 0.54 -16.03
C ILE A 193 -11.86 1.68 -15.54
N LYS A 194 -12.21 2.24 -14.38
CA LYS A 194 -11.39 3.21 -13.65
C LYS A 194 -10.78 2.56 -12.42
N THR A 195 -9.52 2.86 -12.17
CA THR A 195 -8.76 2.41 -11.01
C THR A 195 -8.25 3.61 -10.21
N LYS A 196 -7.88 3.40 -8.95
CA LYS A 196 -7.16 4.41 -8.15
C LYS A 196 -5.80 4.84 -8.72
N TYR A 197 -5.32 4.20 -9.79
CA TYR A 197 -4.06 4.52 -10.46
C TYR A 197 -4.22 5.40 -11.70
N ASP A 198 -5.45 5.61 -12.20
CA ASP A 198 -5.68 6.35 -13.44
C ASP A 198 -5.65 7.88 -13.28
N GLY A 199 -5.45 8.39 -12.06
CA GLY A 199 -5.38 9.83 -11.78
C GLY A 199 -5.08 10.17 -10.32
N GLU A 200 -5.14 11.46 -10.00
CA GLU A 200 -4.91 11.96 -8.64
C GLU A 200 -6.01 11.50 -7.66
N ASN A 201 -7.26 11.50 -8.12
CA ASN A 201 -8.42 11.11 -7.32
C ASN A 201 -8.78 9.64 -7.50
N ASN A 202 -9.31 9.03 -6.43
CA ASN A 202 -9.85 7.68 -6.48
C ASN A 202 -11.17 7.65 -7.28
N PRO A 203 -11.51 6.53 -7.94
CA PRO A 203 -12.78 6.41 -8.63
C PRO A 203 -13.95 6.37 -7.63
N VAL A 204 -15.08 6.95 -8.01
CA VAL A 204 -16.21 7.23 -7.11
C VAL A 204 -17.51 6.64 -7.64
N VAL A 205 -18.27 5.99 -6.77
CA VAL A 205 -19.68 5.63 -6.99
C VAL A 205 -20.46 5.97 -5.72
N GLY A 206 -21.60 6.64 -5.87
CA GLY A 206 -22.31 7.18 -4.72
C GLY A 206 -21.55 8.35 -4.10
N SER A 207 -21.35 8.28 -2.79
CA SER A 207 -20.56 9.19 -1.98
C SER A 207 -19.21 8.58 -1.55
N PHE A 208 -18.81 7.46 -2.14
CA PHE A 208 -17.65 6.67 -1.72
C PHE A 208 -16.62 6.47 -2.81
N GLU A 209 -15.36 6.48 -2.41
CA GLU A 209 -14.21 6.10 -3.22
C GLU A 209 -14.03 4.60 -3.20
N TRP A 210 -13.59 4.02 -4.32
CA TRP A 210 -13.37 2.59 -4.49
C TRP A 210 -11.99 2.36 -5.09
N ASP A 211 -11.44 1.15 -4.99
CA ASP A 211 -10.20 0.87 -5.71
C ASP A 211 -10.44 0.77 -7.23
N ILE A 212 -11.56 0.13 -7.63
CA ILE A 212 -12.00 -0.01 -9.02
C ILE A 212 -13.50 0.30 -9.14
N THR A 213 -13.86 1.01 -10.22
CA THR A 213 -15.26 1.18 -10.64
C THR A 213 -15.39 0.97 -12.13
N ALA A 214 -16.49 0.37 -12.58
CA ALA A 214 -16.82 0.29 -14.00
C ALA A 214 -18.33 0.19 -14.22
N PRO A 215 -18.87 0.72 -15.33
CA PRO A 215 -20.23 0.42 -15.74
C PRO A 215 -20.35 -1.04 -16.20
N SER A 216 -21.53 -1.62 -15.98
CA SER A 216 -21.85 -2.99 -16.36
C SER A 216 -23.17 -3.04 -17.13
N TYR A 217 -23.11 -3.70 -18.29
CA TYR A 217 -24.26 -3.96 -19.16
C TYR A 217 -24.78 -5.39 -19.02
N VAL A 218 -24.27 -6.15 -18.05
CA VAL A 218 -24.69 -7.53 -17.80
C VAL A 218 -26.01 -7.54 -17.05
N SER A 219 -26.98 -8.34 -17.51
CA SER A 219 -28.16 -8.65 -16.71
C SER A 219 -27.74 -9.48 -15.48
N PRO A 220 -28.15 -9.14 -14.23
CA PRO A 220 -29.27 -8.26 -13.89
C PRO A 220 -28.88 -6.80 -13.53
N LEU A 221 -27.63 -6.38 -13.74
CA LEU A 221 -27.20 -5.01 -13.42
C LEU A 221 -27.71 -3.98 -14.41
N ALA A 222 -27.84 -4.37 -15.69
CA ALA A 222 -28.39 -3.50 -16.70
C ALA A 222 -29.93 -3.45 -16.63
N GLU A 223 -30.49 -2.31 -16.98
CA GLU A 223 -31.94 -2.06 -17.00
C GLU A 223 -32.34 -1.41 -18.32
N TYR A 224 -33.44 -1.88 -18.91
CA TYR A 224 -33.98 -1.24 -20.12
C TYR A 224 -34.87 -0.05 -19.74
N SER A 225 -34.62 1.08 -20.39
CA SER A 225 -35.46 2.27 -20.37
C SER A 225 -36.01 2.58 -21.77
N SER A 226 -36.86 3.59 -21.89
CA SER A 226 -37.33 4.09 -23.20
C SER A 226 -36.18 4.49 -24.13
N ASP A 227 -35.07 4.95 -23.56
CA ASP A 227 -33.93 5.51 -24.29
C ASP A 227 -32.80 4.47 -24.50
N GLY A 228 -33.07 3.20 -24.16
CA GLY A 228 -32.15 2.08 -24.33
C GLY A 228 -31.64 1.49 -23.01
N LEU A 229 -30.55 0.71 -23.12
CA LEU A 229 -29.98 -0.05 -22.02
C LEU A 229 -29.16 0.87 -21.08
N ILE A 230 -29.65 1.05 -19.87
CA ILE A 230 -28.97 1.77 -18.79
C ILE A 230 -28.07 0.79 -18.05
N PRO A 231 -26.74 1.05 -17.95
CA PRO A 231 -25.85 0.17 -17.23
C PRO A 231 -26.03 0.30 -15.71
N GLY A 232 -25.83 -0.82 -15.02
CA GLY A 232 -25.49 -0.80 -13.61
C GLY A 232 -24.02 -0.48 -13.40
N PHE A 233 -23.54 -0.65 -12.17
CA PHE A 233 -22.13 -0.44 -11.83
C PHE A 233 -21.55 -1.65 -11.11
N VAL A 234 -20.26 -1.86 -11.32
CA VAL A 234 -19.44 -2.75 -10.51
C VAL A 234 -18.49 -1.86 -9.74
N VAL A 235 -18.46 -2.05 -8.42
CA VAL A 235 -17.46 -1.45 -7.54
C VAL A 235 -16.68 -2.58 -6.89
N CYS A 236 -15.36 -2.43 -6.88
CA CYS A 236 -14.47 -3.47 -6.40
C CYS A 236 -13.40 -2.82 -5.53
N ASP A 237 -13.35 -3.24 -4.27
CA ASP A 237 -12.21 -2.98 -3.41
C ASP A 237 -11.35 -4.23 -3.30
N PHE A 238 -10.10 -3.99 -2.95
CA PHE A 238 -9.14 -5.04 -2.79
C PHE A 238 -8.35 -4.93 -1.50
N ALA A 239 -8.22 -6.07 -0.84
CA ALA A 239 -7.71 -6.14 0.50
C ALA A 239 -6.65 -7.25 0.60
N LEU A 240 -5.50 -7.07 -0.06
CA LEU A 240 -4.37 -8.00 0.07
C LEU A 240 -3.87 -8.10 1.48
N GLY A 241 -3.72 -6.93 2.11
CA GLY A 241 -2.85 -6.70 3.25
C GLY A 241 -1.72 -7.72 3.30
N PHE A 242 -0.53 -7.43 2.76
CA PHE A 242 0.62 -8.32 2.96
C PHE A 242 0.96 -8.52 4.46
N ASN A 243 0.26 -7.76 5.32
CA ASN A 243 0.29 -7.72 6.77
C ASN A 243 -0.85 -8.53 7.43
N ARG A 244 -1.83 -9.03 6.65
CA ARG A 244 -2.97 -9.85 7.10
C ARG A 244 -3.23 -11.03 6.15
N ASN A 245 -3.13 -12.24 6.68
CA ASN A 245 -3.45 -13.43 5.90
C ASN A 245 -4.95 -13.53 5.54
N GLU A 246 -5.82 -12.84 6.29
CA GLU A 246 -7.27 -12.94 6.16
C GLU A 246 -8.02 -11.65 6.50
N ILE A 247 -9.18 -11.44 5.87
CA ILE A 247 -10.14 -10.41 6.24
C ILE A 247 -10.87 -10.82 7.50
N THR A 248 -10.70 -10.00 8.54
CA THR A 248 -11.37 -10.19 9.83
C THR A 248 -12.82 -9.73 9.79
N THR A 249 -13.59 -10.19 10.77
CA THR A 249 -14.99 -9.76 10.95
C THR A 249 -15.11 -8.23 11.05
N ASP A 250 -14.20 -7.55 11.77
CA ASP A 250 -14.22 -6.08 11.90
C ASP A 250 -13.95 -5.37 10.57
N ALA A 251 -13.05 -5.92 9.75
CA ALA A 251 -12.73 -5.36 8.45
C ALA A 251 -13.93 -5.53 7.49
N ALA A 252 -14.57 -6.69 7.52
CA ALA A 252 -15.80 -6.94 6.77
C ALA A 252 -16.93 -6.00 7.21
N ASP A 253 -17.15 -5.79 8.51
CA ASP A 253 -18.18 -4.87 9.01
C ASP A 253 -17.95 -3.43 8.51
N THR A 254 -16.70 -3.01 8.37
CA THR A 254 -16.34 -1.69 7.83
C THR A 254 -16.68 -1.58 6.34
N PHE A 255 -16.34 -2.60 5.55
CA PHE A 255 -16.72 -2.67 4.14
C PHE A 255 -18.24 -2.74 3.95
N ILE A 256 -18.95 -3.55 4.74
CA ILE A 256 -20.41 -3.66 4.73
C ILE A 256 -21.06 -2.31 5.01
N ARG A 257 -20.55 -1.54 5.98
CA ARG A 257 -21.07 -0.20 6.25
C ARG A 257 -20.94 0.71 5.01
N LYS A 258 -19.80 0.67 4.30
CA LYS A 258 -19.60 1.38 3.03
C LYS A 258 -20.59 0.92 1.96
N VAL A 259 -20.83 -0.39 1.83
CA VAL A 259 -21.83 -0.97 0.91
C VAL A 259 -23.23 -0.45 1.23
N GLN A 260 -23.68 -0.55 2.49
CA GLN A 260 -25.00 -0.12 2.93
C GLN A 260 -25.22 1.38 2.71
N MET A 261 -24.23 2.21 3.04
CA MET A 261 -24.31 3.65 2.81
C MET A 261 -24.33 3.98 1.32
N THR A 262 -23.56 3.28 0.49
CA THR A 262 -23.59 3.46 -0.97
C THR A 262 -24.97 3.13 -1.53
N LYS A 263 -25.54 1.98 -1.17
CA LYS A 263 -26.92 1.58 -1.53
C LYS A 263 -27.93 2.65 -1.12
N SER A 264 -27.83 3.16 0.11
CA SER A 264 -28.75 4.19 0.61
C SER A 264 -28.66 5.52 -0.16
N SER A 265 -27.46 5.87 -0.67
CA SER A 265 -27.24 7.11 -1.44
C SER A 265 -27.63 6.97 -2.92
N ARG A 266 -27.81 5.74 -3.42
CA ARG A 266 -28.05 5.40 -4.82
C ARG A 266 -29.11 4.30 -4.94
N THR A 267 -30.27 4.52 -4.32
CA THR A 267 -31.33 3.49 -4.20
C THR A 267 -31.82 2.93 -5.54
N ASN A 268 -31.78 3.74 -6.60
CA ASN A 268 -32.28 3.36 -7.93
C ASN A 268 -31.17 2.80 -8.84
N GLN A 269 -29.93 2.71 -8.36
CA GLN A 269 -28.79 2.24 -9.15
C GLN A 269 -28.46 0.81 -8.78
N ARG A 270 -28.40 -0.08 -9.78
CA ARG A 270 -27.97 -1.46 -9.58
C ARG A 270 -26.45 -1.49 -9.47
N ILE A 271 -25.94 -1.90 -8.31
CA ILE A 271 -24.51 -1.93 -8.02
C ILE A 271 -24.11 -3.33 -7.55
N MET A 272 -23.16 -3.94 -8.24
CA MET A 272 -22.46 -5.13 -7.77
C MET A 272 -21.26 -4.72 -6.93
N PHE A 273 -21.24 -5.22 -5.68
CA PHE A 273 -20.15 -4.98 -4.75
C PHE A 273 -19.23 -6.20 -4.74
N VAL A 274 -17.96 -5.99 -5.05
CA VAL A 274 -16.94 -7.03 -5.07
C VAL A 274 -15.86 -6.69 -4.05
N LEU A 275 -15.43 -7.68 -3.28
CA LEU A 275 -14.30 -7.56 -2.39
C LEU A 275 -13.34 -8.72 -2.66
N PHE A 276 -12.17 -8.39 -3.20
CA PHE A 276 -11.09 -9.36 -3.34
C PHE A 276 -10.22 -9.39 -2.07
N ALA A 277 -9.77 -10.58 -1.70
CA ALA A 277 -8.76 -10.77 -0.65
C ALA A 277 -7.97 -12.06 -0.87
N ARG A 278 -6.96 -12.33 -0.06
CA ARG A 278 -6.31 -13.65 -0.06
C ARG A 278 -7.17 -14.69 0.65
N ARG A 279 -7.68 -14.34 1.84
CA ARG A 279 -8.56 -15.19 2.66
C ARG A 279 -9.58 -14.36 3.41
N PHE A 280 -10.61 -15.01 3.92
CA PHE A 280 -11.63 -14.43 4.79
C PHE A 280 -11.81 -15.32 6.01
N GLU A 281 -11.94 -14.71 7.20
CA GLU A 281 -12.51 -15.42 8.34
C GLU A 281 -13.90 -15.96 7.98
N LYS A 282 -14.28 -17.12 8.52
CA LYS A 282 -15.59 -17.75 8.23
C LYS A 282 -16.77 -16.79 8.50
N ASN A 283 -16.73 -16.07 9.62
CA ASN A 283 -17.79 -15.12 9.97
C ASN A 283 -17.79 -13.89 9.04
N ALA A 284 -16.61 -13.35 8.70
CA ALA A 284 -16.45 -12.26 7.76
C ALA A 284 -17.04 -12.62 6.39
N PHE A 285 -16.69 -13.80 5.86
CA PHE A 285 -17.20 -14.30 4.59
C PHE A 285 -18.73 -14.42 4.58
N ASN A 286 -19.30 -15.01 5.63
CA ASN A 286 -20.75 -15.18 5.75
C ASN A 286 -21.48 -13.83 5.80
N LYS A 287 -20.98 -12.87 6.58
CA LYS A 287 -21.56 -11.51 6.68
C LYS A 287 -21.52 -10.77 5.35
N LEU A 288 -20.40 -10.85 4.62
CA LEU A 288 -20.27 -10.22 3.30
C LEU A 288 -21.31 -10.80 2.32
N ARG A 289 -21.46 -12.13 2.28
CA ARG A 289 -22.45 -12.78 1.42
C ARG A 289 -23.88 -12.43 1.79
N SER A 290 -24.23 -12.33 3.07
CA SER A 290 -25.57 -11.92 3.49
C SER A 290 -25.93 -10.49 3.05
N GLU A 291 -24.92 -9.64 2.81
CA GLU A 291 -25.10 -8.27 2.31
C GLU A 291 -25.08 -8.18 0.77
N GLY A 292 -25.01 -9.31 0.08
CA GLY A 292 -24.92 -9.38 -1.38
C GLY A 292 -23.55 -8.97 -1.94
N VAL A 293 -22.49 -9.03 -1.13
CA VAL A 293 -21.12 -8.79 -1.58
C VAL A 293 -20.56 -10.06 -2.19
N LEU A 294 -19.95 -9.92 -3.37
CA LEU A 294 -19.15 -10.96 -3.99
C LEU A 294 -17.75 -10.97 -3.35
N ALA A 295 -17.59 -11.77 -2.30
CA ALA A 295 -16.30 -11.98 -1.62
C ALA A 295 -15.48 -13.03 -2.37
N ILE A 296 -14.37 -12.63 -3.00
CA ILE A 296 -13.57 -13.48 -3.88
C ILE A 296 -12.15 -13.62 -3.33
N THR A 297 -11.64 -14.84 -3.27
CA THR A 297 -10.22 -15.06 -2.95
C THR A 297 -9.37 -15.03 -4.21
N ILE A 298 -8.11 -14.62 -4.10
CA ILE A 298 -7.12 -14.74 -5.19
C ILE A 298 -7.07 -16.18 -5.72
N ALA A 299 -7.04 -17.17 -4.82
CA ALA A 299 -7.06 -18.57 -5.19
C ALA A 299 -8.29 -18.97 -6.02
N ASN A 300 -9.48 -18.46 -5.69
CA ASN A 300 -10.71 -18.78 -6.43
C ASN A 300 -10.76 -18.08 -7.79
N ALA A 301 -10.22 -16.86 -7.90
CA ALA A 301 -10.24 -16.10 -9.14
C ALA A 301 -9.15 -16.54 -10.13
N PHE A 302 -7.99 -16.91 -9.61
CA PHE A 302 -6.75 -17.04 -10.38
C PHE A 302 -6.02 -18.38 -10.19
N GLY A 303 -6.52 -19.24 -9.29
CA GLY A 303 -5.92 -20.53 -8.97
C GLY A 303 -4.95 -20.50 -7.79
N ASN A 304 -4.79 -21.65 -7.13
CA ASN A 304 -3.95 -21.80 -5.94
C ASN A 304 -2.47 -21.47 -6.20
N LYS A 305 -1.94 -21.84 -7.37
CA LYS A 305 -0.54 -21.57 -7.73
C LYS A 305 -0.20 -20.09 -7.64
N VAL A 306 -1.14 -19.25 -8.02
CA VAL A 306 -0.94 -17.79 -8.08
C VAL A 306 -1.04 -17.17 -6.70
N ASP A 307 -1.99 -17.63 -5.87
CA ASP A 307 -2.03 -17.23 -4.46
C ASP A 307 -0.75 -17.64 -3.72
N GLU A 308 -0.26 -18.86 -3.94
CA GLU A 308 1.00 -19.35 -3.36
C GLU A 308 2.21 -18.53 -3.84
N SER A 309 2.27 -18.23 -5.13
CA SER A 309 3.35 -17.44 -5.73
C SER A 309 3.38 -16.00 -5.21
N LEU A 310 2.23 -15.34 -5.05
CA LEU A 310 2.14 -14.03 -4.38
C LEU A 310 2.61 -14.09 -2.92
N ALA A 311 2.24 -15.15 -2.20
CA ALA A 311 2.65 -15.36 -0.81
C ALA A 311 4.17 -15.45 -0.67
N ARG A 312 4.82 -16.18 -1.58
CA ARG A 312 6.25 -16.41 -1.54
C ARG A 312 7.03 -15.19 -2.02
N LEU A 313 6.58 -14.50 -3.08
CA LEU A 313 7.25 -13.30 -3.56
C LEU A 313 7.20 -12.18 -2.50
N SER A 314 6.12 -12.10 -1.71
CA SER A 314 6.06 -11.21 -0.55
C SER A 314 7.15 -11.51 0.49
N LYS A 315 7.46 -12.79 0.74
CA LYS A 315 8.56 -13.17 1.63
C LYS A 315 9.93 -12.73 1.10
N VAL A 316 10.12 -12.77 -0.23
CA VAL A 316 11.35 -12.28 -0.88
C VAL A 316 11.52 -10.78 -0.65
N ILE A 317 10.49 -9.99 -0.93
CA ILE A 317 10.53 -8.53 -0.78
C ILE A 317 10.72 -8.12 0.68
N GLN A 318 10.12 -8.86 1.61
CA GLN A 318 10.30 -8.66 3.05
C GLN A 318 11.69 -9.11 3.55
N GLY A 319 12.56 -9.66 2.68
CA GLY A 319 13.89 -10.14 3.02
C GLY A 319 13.91 -11.43 3.84
N THR A 320 12.76 -12.10 4.01
CA THR A 320 12.63 -13.36 4.76
C THR A 320 12.92 -14.59 3.90
N LEU A 321 12.96 -14.43 2.58
CA LEU A 321 13.37 -15.45 1.61
C LEU A 321 14.48 -14.88 0.72
N SER A 322 15.64 -15.53 0.67
CA SER A 322 16.76 -15.10 -0.16
C SER A 322 16.56 -15.54 -1.62
N ILE A 323 16.70 -14.59 -2.55
CA ILE A 323 16.64 -14.85 -4.00
C ILE A 323 17.71 -15.87 -4.41
N GLU A 324 18.91 -15.77 -3.85
CA GLU A 324 20.06 -16.63 -4.17
C GLU A 324 19.83 -18.09 -3.78
N ARG A 325 19.09 -18.32 -2.69
CA ARG A 325 18.80 -19.68 -2.19
C ARG A 325 17.60 -20.33 -2.88
N HIS A 326 16.71 -19.54 -3.48
CA HIS A 326 15.45 -20.01 -4.06
C HIS A 326 15.20 -19.50 -5.50
N PRO A 327 16.16 -19.64 -6.43
CA PRO A 327 16.06 -19.07 -7.77
C PRO A 327 15.00 -19.73 -8.65
N ASP A 328 14.81 -21.05 -8.53
CA ASP A 328 13.75 -21.80 -9.21
C ASP A 328 12.37 -21.34 -8.77
N GLU A 329 12.21 -21.10 -7.46
CA GLU A 329 10.95 -20.65 -6.92
C GLU A 329 10.62 -19.25 -7.45
N LEU A 330 11.59 -18.33 -7.47
CA LEU A 330 11.36 -16.98 -8.00
C LEU A 330 10.93 -17.03 -9.47
N LEU A 331 11.63 -17.81 -10.31
CA LEU A 331 11.25 -18.01 -11.72
C LEU A 331 9.83 -18.57 -11.86
N GLN A 332 9.46 -19.56 -11.04
CA GLN A 332 8.11 -20.14 -11.09
C GLN A 332 7.05 -19.11 -10.70
N MET A 333 7.33 -18.24 -9.71
CA MET A 333 6.43 -17.16 -9.32
C MET A 333 6.18 -16.17 -10.47
N VAL A 334 7.23 -15.81 -11.22
CA VAL A 334 7.10 -14.95 -12.41
C VAL A 334 6.17 -15.60 -13.44
N LYS A 335 6.43 -16.86 -13.77
CA LYS A 335 5.66 -17.61 -14.77
C LYS A 335 4.19 -17.74 -14.39
N ASP A 336 3.92 -18.05 -13.13
CA ASP A 336 2.54 -18.19 -12.64
C ASP A 336 1.78 -16.86 -12.78
N LEU A 337 2.41 -15.73 -12.45
CA LEU A 337 1.77 -14.41 -12.52
C LEU A 337 1.57 -13.93 -13.96
N GLU A 338 2.51 -14.21 -14.86
CA GLU A 338 2.40 -13.89 -16.30
C GLU A 338 1.27 -14.65 -16.98
N SER A 339 1.03 -15.89 -16.57
CA SER A 339 0.03 -16.76 -17.19
C SER A 339 -1.41 -16.23 -17.10
N ILE A 340 -1.70 -15.32 -16.17
CA ILE A 340 -3.05 -14.80 -15.94
C ILE A 340 -3.28 -13.45 -16.61
N SER A 341 -2.25 -12.63 -16.70
CA SER A 341 -2.41 -11.22 -17.06
C SER A 341 -2.23 -10.90 -18.54
N GLY A 342 -1.68 -11.82 -19.34
CA GLY A 342 -1.01 -11.43 -20.58
C GLY A 342 0.28 -10.65 -20.30
N GLU A 343 0.87 -9.97 -21.30
CA GLU A 343 2.11 -9.18 -21.20
C GLU A 343 2.02 -8.07 -20.14
N ASN A 344 2.16 -8.43 -18.86
CA ASN A 344 2.28 -7.50 -17.75
C ASN A 344 3.73 -7.02 -17.66
N GLY A 345 4.09 -6.06 -18.51
CA GLY A 345 5.44 -5.48 -18.54
C GLY A 345 5.92 -4.92 -17.20
N ASN A 346 5.02 -4.52 -16.29
CA ASN A 346 5.42 -3.93 -15.00
C ASN A 346 6.02 -4.94 -14.02
N LEU A 347 5.51 -6.18 -13.93
CA LEU A 347 6.01 -7.14 -12.94
C LEU A 347 7.44 -7.60 -13.27
N ARG A 348 7.72 -7.84 -14.56
CA ARG A 348 9.08 -8.16 -15.05
C ARG A 348 10.08 -7.05 -14.74
N GLY A 349 9.67 -5.78 -14.86
CA GLY A 349 10.47 -4.61 -14.46
C GLY A 349 10.82 -4.65 -12.97
N TYR A 350 9.79 -4.77 -12.13
CA TYR A 350 9.95 -4.84 -10.68
C TYR A 350 10.81 -6.01 -10.19
N ILE A 351 10.71 -7.19 -10.80
CA ILE A 351 11.58 -8.32 -10.45
C ILE A 351 13.03 -8.04 -10.85
N PHE A 352 13.25 -7.33 -11.95
CA PHE A 352 14.59 -6.89 -12.33
C PHE A 352 15.17 -5.90 -11.32
N GLU A 353 14.39 -4.97 -10.80
CA GLU A 353 14.79 -4.06 -9.72
C GLU A 353 15.13 -4.82 -8.43
N LEU A 354 14.32 -5.80 -8.02
CA LEU A 354 14.61 -6.67 -6.88
C LEU A 354 15.90 -7.47 -7.08
N PHE A 355 16.08 -8.02 -8.28
CA PHE A 355 17.31 -8.73 -8.61
C PHE A 355 18.51 -7.79 -8.46
N VAL A 356 18.49 -6.62 -9.09
CA VAL A 356 19.56 -5.63 -9.02
C VAL A 356 19.83 -5.21 -7.58
N SER A 357 18.81 -4.85 -6.80
CA SER A 357 18.96 -4.47 -5.39
C SER A 357 19.61 -5.56 -4.52
N SER A 358 19.29 -6.84 -4.79
CA SER A 358 19.91 -7.95 -4.05
C SER A 358 21.36 -8.23 -4.44
N GLN A 359 21.76 -7.86 -5.66
CA GLN A 359 23.05 -8.23 -6.24
C GLN A 359 24.04 -7.08 -6.39
N ILE A 360 23.59 -5.82 -6.31
CA ILE A 360 24.41 -4.63 -6.59
C ILE A 360 25.66 -4.54 -5.69
N CYS A 361 25.55 -4.98 -4.43
CA CYS A 361 26.67 -5.03 -3.48
C CYS A 361 27.80 -5.98 -3.93
N ASN A 362 27.50 -7.02 -4.73
CA ASN A 362 28.51 -7.95 -5.25
C ASN A 362 29.47 -7.28 -6.26
N PHE A 363 29.08 -6.13 -6.83
CA PHE A 363 29.86 -5.39 -7.81
C PHE A 363 30.49 -4.12 -7.24
N TYR A 364 29.76 -3.40 -6.40
CA TYR A 364 30.16 -2.07 -5.94
C TYR A 364 30.49 -1.99 -4.43
N GLY A 365 30.48 -3.12 -3.74
CA GLY A 365 30.79 -3.21 -2.31
C GLY A 365 29.55 -3.08 -1.42
N TYR A 366 29.75 -3.32 -0.12
CA TYR A 366 28.66 -3.29 0.86
C TYR A 366 28.23 -1.85 1.16
N GLY A 367 26.92 -1.65 1.25
CA GLY A 367 26.32 -0.36 1.56
C GLY A 367 24.83 -0.50 1.85
N ASN A 368 24.17 0.64 2.04
CA ASN A 368 22.72 0.70 2.23
C ASN A 368 22.02 0.71 0.86
N VAL A 369 21.20 -0.31 0.60
CA VAL A 369 20.42 -0.43 -0.63
C VAL A 369 18.99 0.05 -0.37
N ARG A 370 18.50 0.94 -1.25
CA ARG A 370 17.11 1.42 -1.27
C ARG A 370 16.52 1.18 -2.65
N ILE A 371 15.23 0.89 -2.71
CA ILE A 371 14.46 0.67 -3.94
C ILE A 371 13.42 1.78 -4.04
N ASN A 372 13.14 2.28 -5.24
CA ASN A 372 12.14 3.31 -5.52
C ASN A 372 12.32 4.57 -4.67
N LYS A 373 13.57 5.05 -4.56
CA LYS A 373 13.89 6.23 -3.76
C LYS A 373 13.40 7.50 -4.48
N GLU A 374 12.55 8.26 -3.80
CA GLU A 374 12.06 9.56 -4.29
C GLU A 374 13.05 10.69 -3.97
N TYR A 375 13.16 11.63 -4.89
CA TYR A 375 13.99 12.82 -4.78
C TYR A 375 13.17 14.07 -5.08
N LYS A 376 13.16 15.01 -4.15
CA LYS A 376 12.41 16.28 -4.26
C LYS A 376 13.35 17.45 -4.07
N ILE A 377 13.40 18.35 -5.06
CA ILE A 377 14.22 19.57 -5.01
C ILE A 377 13.56 20.67 -5.86
N ASN A 378 13.42 21.88 -5.32
CA ASN A 378 12.86 23.05 -6.01
C ASN A 378 11.50 22.78 -6.70
N GLY A 379 10.60 22.04 -6.03
CA GLY A 379 9.30 21.67 -6.56
C GLY A 379 9.32 20.63 -7.68
N LYS A 380 10.49 20.12 -8.07
CA LYS A 380 10.66 19.02 -9.02
C LYS A 380 10.76 17.68 -8.29
N HIS A 381 10.35 16.63 -8.98
CA HIS A 381 10.33 15.26 -8.48
C HIS A 381 11.02 14.31 -9.45
N ALA A 382 11.82 13.39 -8.92
CA ALA A 382 12.35 12.24 -9.64
C ALA A 382 12.38 11.01 -8.72
N GLU A 383 12.40 9.84 -9.32
CA GLU A 383 12.49 8.55 -8.63
C GLU A 383 13.67 7.78 -9.21
N ALA A 384 14.33 6.97 -8.39
CA ALA A 384 15.34 6.01 -8.82
C ALA A 384 14.98 4.60 -8.37
N ASP A 385 15.07 3.66 -9.30
CA ASP A 385 14.63 2.28 -9.07
C ASP A 385 15.49 1.57 -8.03
N VAL A 386 16.82 1.67 -8.11
CA VAL A 386 17.75 1.12 -7.10
C VAL A 386 18.84 2.13 -6.74
N VAL A 387 19.07 2.34 -5.45
CA VAL A 387 20.13 3.21 -4.92
C VAL A 387 20.99 2.43 -3.94
N LEU A 388 22.31 2.39 -4.18
CA LEU A 388 23.30 1.86 -3.24
C LEU A 388 24.15 3.02 -2.72
N GLU A 389 24.09 3.25 -1.41
CA GLU A 389 24.96 4.20 -0.70
C GLU A 389 26.06 3.43 0.04
N THR A 390 27.30 3.51 -0.44
CA THR A 390 28.48 2.98 0.26
C THR A 390 29.12 4.07 1.11
N ASN A 391 30.33 3.85 1.64
CA ASN A 391 31.05 4.89 2.36
C ASN A 391 31.45 6.05 1.45
N ASP A 392 31.94 5.74 0.25
CA ASP A 392 32.56 6.71 -0.65
C ASP A 392 31.67 7.06 -1.87
N ASP A 393 30.71 6.19 -2.22
CA ASP A 393 29.97 6.29 -3.47
C ASP A 393 28.45 6.16 -3.26
N ILE A 394 27.70 6.75 -4.19
CA ILE A 394 26.25 6.62 -4.34
C ILE A 394 25.95 6.18 -5.78
N TYR A 395 25.53 4.93 -5.94
CA TYR A 395 25.10 4.38 -7.22
C TYR A 395 23.58 4.51 -7.36
N ILE A 396 23.13 5.15 -8.44
CA ILE A 396 21.73 5.39 -8.78
C ILE A 396 21.45 4.64 -10.08
N VAL A 397 20.75 3.52 -9.97
CA VAL A 397 20.50 2.60 -11.08
C VAL A 397 19.04 2.65 -11.49
N GLU A 398 18.82 3.02 -12.75
CA GLU A 398 17.54 2.88 -13.44
C GLU A 398 17.50 1.53 -14.16
N CYS A 399 16.47 0.73 -13.89
CA CYS A 399 16.29 -0.63 -14.36
C CYS A 399 15.14 -0.69 -15.38
N LYS A 400 15.41 -1.20 -16.59
CA LYS A 400 14.38 -1.40 -17.62
C LYS A 400 14.39 -2.82 -18.14
N ASN A 401 13.38 -3.59 -17.76
CA ASN A 401 13.17 -4.93 -18.31
C ASN A 401 12.22 -4.89 -19.51
N VAL A 402 12.76 -4.56 -20.68
CA VAL A 402 12.00 -4.35 -21.92
C VAL A 402 12.75 -4.91 -23.12
N LYS A 403 12.01 -5.37 -24.13
CA LYS A 403 12.58 -5.84 -25.41
C LYS A 403 13.36 -4.75 -26.12
N THR A 404 12.79 -3.55 -26.21
CA THR A 404 13.44 -2.35 -26.73
C THR A 404 13.03 -1.15 -25.90
N LEU A 405 14.00 -0.34 -25.45
CA LEU A 405 13.74 0.84 -24.64
C LEU A 405 13.08 1.95 -25.49
N PRO A 406 11.89 2.47 -25.11
CA PRO A 406 11.28 3.58 -25.82
C PRO A 406 12.11 4.87 -25.72
N SER A 407 12.23 5.62 -26.82
CA SER A 407 12.99 6.90 -26.86
C SER A 407 12.50 7.94 -25.83
N MET A 408 11.24 7.85 -25.40
CA MET A 408 10.68 8.71 -24.36
C MET A 408 11.33 8.43 -22.99
N GLU A 409 11.55 7.17 -22.62
CA GLU A 409 12.22 6.80 -21.37
C GLU A 409 13.68 7.27 -21.36
N VAL A 410 14.39 7.13 -22.49
CA VAL A 410 15.75 7.67 -22.65
C VAL A 410 15.75 9.18 -22.39
N SER A 411 14.78 9.90 -22.96
CA SER A 411 14.63 11.34 -22.76
C SER A 411 14.33 11.70 -21.32
N LEU A 412 13.46 10.93 -20.65
CA LEU A 412 13.08 11.13 -19.26
C LEU A 412 14.28 10.94 -18.32
N TRP A 413 15.07 9.90 -18.54
CA TRP A 413 16.26 9.63 -17.73
C TRP A 413 17.29 10.76 -17.85
N MET A 414 17.66 11.15 -19.07
CA MET A 414 18.68 12.18 -19.32
C MET A 414 18.24 13.60 -18.94
N LYS A 415 16.99 13.98 -19.29
CA LYS A 415 16.53 15.38 -19.16
C LYS A 415 15.85 15.67 -17.83
N THR A 416 15.36 14.64 -17.13
CA THR A 416 14.57 14.80 -15.92
C THR A 416 15.22 14.11 -14.73
N ARG A 417 15.39 12.78 -14.76
CA ARG A 417 15.83 12.02 -13.56
C ARG A 417 17.25 12.38 -13.15
N VAL A 418 18.23 12.23 -14.05
CA VAL A 418 19.65 12.52 -13.74
C VAL A 418 19.84 13.96 -13.25
N PRO A 419 19.34 15.02 -13.94
CA PRO A 419 19.53 16.40 -13.49
C PRO A 419 18.89 16.71 -12.14
N ILE A 420 17.69 16.18 -11.87
CA ILE A 420 16.98 16.41 -10.60
C ILE A 420 17.75 15.76 -9.44
N ILE A 421 18.12 14.49 -9.59
CA ILE A 421 18.80 13.73 -8.53
C ILE A 421 20.19 14.32 -8.27
N ASN A 422 20.94 14.69 -9.31
CA ASN A 422 22.23 15.34 -9.14
C ASN A 422 22.09 16.71 -8.45
N SER A 423 21.02 17.47 -8.76
CA SER A 423 20.74 18.74 -8.07
C SER A 423 20.38 18.55 -6.60
N TYR A 424 19.67 17.48 -6.27
CA TYR A 424 19.38 17.10 -4.89
C TYR A 424 20.68 16.84 -4.12
N TYR A 425 21.55 15.97 -4.62
CA TYR A 425 22.77 15.62 -3.90
C TYR A 425 23.79 16.76 -3.80
N LYS A 426 23.78 17.77 -4.69
CA LYS A 426 24.56 19.00 -4.49
C LYS A 426 24.28 19.69 -3.15
N SER A 427 23.07 19.54 -2.60
CA SER A 427 22.67 20.14 -1.32
C SER A 427 22.57 19.11 -0.18
N ASN A 428 22.55 17.82 -0.51
CA ASN A 428 22.22 16.73 0.42
C ASN A 428 23.30 15.62 0.46
N ASN A 429 24.54 15.95 0.11
CA ASN A 429 25.69 15.04 0.15
C ASN A 429 26.83 15.64 1.00
N PRO A 430 26.68 15.74 2.34
CA PRO A 430 27.65 16.40 3.21
C PRO A 430 29.00 15.67 3.26
N ASP A 431 28.99 14.35 3.04
CA ASP A 431 30.20 13.51 3.02
C ASP A 431 30.93 13.57 1.67
N ASN A 432 30.41 14.35 0.71
CA ASN A 432 30.97 14.53 -0.63
C ASN A 432 31.26 13.20 -1.36
N LYS A 433 30.35 12.23 -1.23
CA LYS A 433 30.42 10.94 -1.92
C LYS A 433 30.35 11.10 -3.43
N ASN A 434 31.00 10.23 -4.18
CA ASN A 434 30.89 10.23 -5.63
C ASN A 434 29.50 9.76 -6.05
N ILE A 435 28.94 10.35 -7.10
CA ILE A 435 27.57 10.05 -7.54
C ILE A 435 27.64 9.44 -8.94
N HIS A 436 27.09 8.24 -9.07
CA HIS A 436 27.13 7.44 -10.29
C HIS A 436 25.71 7.16 -10.77
N HIS A 437 25.34 7.68 -11.93
CA HIS A 437 24.08 7.35 -12.58
C HIS A 437 24.28 6.21 -13.58
N ARG A 438 23.44 5.18 -13.50
CA ARG A 438 23.49 4.00 -14.38
C ARG A 438 22.11 3.73 -14.97
N LEU A 439 22.04 3.50 -16.28
CA LEU A 439 20.85 3.00 -16.96
C LEU A 439 21.08 1.57 -17.42
N TRP A 440 20.34 0.61 -16.87
CA TRP A 440 20.46 -0.82 -17.19
C TRP A 440 19.22 -1.32 -17.91
N VAL A 441 19.40 -1.84 -19.11
CA VAL A 441 18.31 -2.31 -19.98
C VAL A 441 18.54 -3.78 -20.34
N THR A 442 17.56 -4.64 -20.09
CA THR A 442 17.72 -6.08 -20.40
C THR A 442 17.70 -6.36 -21.91
N GLY A 443 16.98 -5.55 -22.69
CA GLY A 443 16.92 -5.64 -24.15
C GLY A 443 17.73 -4.56 -24.88
N ASN A 444 17.20 -4.10 -26.00
CA ASN A 444 17.91 -3.21 -26.94
C ASN A 444 17.60 -1.72 -26.71
N ILE A 445 18.49 -0.87 -27.22
CA ILE A 445 18.29 0.58 -27.36
C ILE A 445 18.39 0.92 -28.84
N TYR A 446 17.55 1.83 -29.33
CA TYR A 446 17.63 2.28 -30.72
C TYR A 446 18.98 2.98 -31.01
N PRO A 447 19.60 2.79 -32.19
CA PRO A 447 20.87 3.43 -32.53
C PRO A 447 20.87 4.96 -32.37
N LYS A 448 19.77 5.61 -32.75
CA LYS A 448 19.58 7.05 -32.56
C LYS A 448 19.65 7.48 -31.09
N ASP A 449 19.22 6.62 -30.17
CA ASP A 449 19.17 6.91 -28.74
C ASP A 449 20.49 6.56 -28.05
N ILE A 450 21.25 5.59 -28.57
CA ILE A 450 22.65 5.34 -28.19
C ILE A 450 23.49 6.60 -28.44
N ASN A 451 23.41 7.16 -29.65
CA ASN A 451 24.12 8.42 -29.97
C ASN A 451 23.76 9.55 -29.00
N ARG A 452 22.48 9.67 -28.62
CA ARG A 452 22.02 10.68 -27.65
C ARG A 452 22.58 10.44 -26.25
N LEU A 453 22.67 9.18 -25.82
CA LEU A 453 23.27 8.81 -24.54
C LEU A 453 24.78 9.10 -24.52
N ASP A 454 25.48 8.82 -25.61
CA ASP A 454 26.91 9.11 -25.76
C ASP A 454 27.17 10.62 -25.76
N GLU A 455 26.39 11.39 -26.52
CA GLU A 455 26.43 12.86 -26.48
C GLU A 455 26.16 13.39 -25.08
N PHE A 456 25.16 12.84 -24.38
CA PHE A 456 24.84 13.23 -23.00
C PHE A 456 26.02 12.95 -22.06
N LYS A 457 26.65 11.78 -22.14
CA LYS A 457 27.85 11.41 -21.37
C LYS A 457 29.04 12.34 -21.69
N CYS A 458 29.28 12.63 -22.96
CA CYS A 458 30.37 13.50 -23.40
C CYS A 458 30.18 14.96 -22.96
N ASN A 459 28.95 15.47 -23.02
CA ASN A 459 28.64 16.86 -22.69
C ASN A 459 28.57 17.10 -21.17
N ASN A 460 28.33 16.06 -20.37
CA ASN A 460 28.17 16.17 -18.92
C ASN A 460 29.35 15.56 -18.15
N LYS A 461 30.60 15.88 -18.52
CA LYS A 461 31.82 15.30 -17.90
C LYS A 461 31.94 15.43 -16.37
N LYS A 462 31.16 16.32 -15.75
CA LYS A 462 31.10 16.51 -14.29
C LYS A 462 30.09 15.61 -13.59
N ILE A 463 29.28 14.87 -14.34
CA ILE A 463 28.28 13.94 -13.84
C ILE A 463 28.69 12.56 -14.34
N ASP A 464 29.00 11.63 -13.45
CA ASP A 464 29.29 10.27 -13.87
C ASP A 464 27.98 9.58 -14.28
N VAL A 465 27.83 9.37 -15.58
CA VAL A 465 26.68 8.71 -16.20
C VAL A 465 27.18 7.58 -17.07
N ASP A 466 26.54 6.42 -16.95
CA ASP A 466 26.81 5.28 -17.84
C ASP A 466 25.56 4.47 -18.12
N TYR A 467 25.62 3.61 -19.13
CA TYR A 467 24.51 2.75 -19.50
C TYR A 467 24.99 1.39 -19.99
N LEU A 468 24.22 0.35 -19.67
CA LEU A 468 24.44 -1.03 -20.11
C LEU A 468 23.14 -1.57 -20.68
N PHE A 469 23.23 -2.25 -21.80
CA PHE A 469 22.08 -2.86 -22.45
C PHE A 469 22.43 -4.19 -23.14
N GLY A 470 21.46 -5.10 -23.19
CA GLY A 470 21.60 -6.41 -23.84
C GLY A 470 22.91 -7.11 -23.45
N GLN A 471 23.74 -7.44 -24.44
CA GLN A 471 25.00 -8.16 -24.23
C GLN A 471 25.95 -7.49 -23.23
N SER A 472 26.06 -6.16 -23.24
CA SER A 472 26.97 -5.45 -22.33
C SER A 472 26.56 -5.58 -20.87
N LEU A 473 25.25 -5.67 -20.59
CA LEU A 473 24.72 -5.92 -19.26
C LEU A 473 24.94 -7.39 -18.85
N ASP A 474 24.74 -8.32 -19.78
CA ASP A 474 25.05 -9.74 -19.58
C ASP A 474 26.53 -9.95 -19.22
N ASP A 475 27.44 -9.28 -19.94
CA ASP A 475 28.88 -9.34 -19.69
C ASP A 475 29.26 -8.73 -18.33
N PHE A 476 28.59 -7.65 -17.93
CA PHE A 476 28.75 -7.07 -16.59
C PHE A 476 28.40 -8.08 -15.50
N PHE A 477 27.23 -8.73 -15.58
CA PHE A 477 26.86 -9.74 -14.60
C PHE A 477 27.76 -10.98 -14.67
N TYR A 478 28.28 -11.34 -15.85
CA TYR A 478 29.18 -12.47 -16.05
C TYR A 478 30.47 -12.38 -15.22
N GLN A 479 30.91 -11.18 -14.86
CA GLN A 479 32.04 -10.95 -13.94
C GLN A 479 31.84 -11.67 -12.60
N LYS A 480 30.60 -11.95 -12.22
CA LYS A 480 30.22 -12.77 -11.06
C LYS A 480 29.35 -13.93 -11.52
N LYS A 481 29.96 -15.05 -11.91
CA LYS A 481 29.30 -16.22 -12.52
C LYS A 481 28.02 -16.68 -11.80
N GLN A 482 27.99 -16.67 -10.46
CA GLN A 482 26.79 -17.03 -9.69
C GLN A 482 25.63 -16.05 -9.93
N VAL A 483 25.93 -14.75 -9.92
CA VAL A 483 24.96 -13.67 -10.20
C VAL A 483 24.45 -13.76 -11.63
N PHE A 484 25.34 -13.98 -12.59
CA PHE A 484 24.96 -14.19 -13.99
C PHE A 484 23.99 -15.36 -14.16
N ASN A 485 24.29 -16.52 -13.57
CA ASN A 485 23.42 -17.69 -13.67
C ASN A 485 22.01 -17.39 -13.11
N LEU A 486 21.93 -16.64 -12.01
CA LEU A 486 20.67 -16.20 -11.41
C LEU A 486 19.92 -15.24 -12.34
N TYR A 487 20.61 -14.22 -12.88
CA TYR A 487 20.06 -13.27 -13.85
C TYR A 487 19.48 -13.97 -15.09
N ARG A 488 20.26 -14.88 -15.69
CA ARG A 488 19.84 -15.66 -16.86
C ARG A 488 18.61 -16.50 -16.57
N LYS A 489 18.49 -17.03 -15.35
CA LYS A 489 17.39 -17.90 -14.95
C LYS A 489 16.09 -17.15 -14.70
N VAL A 490 16.16 -16.00 -14.02
CA VAL A 490 14.98 -15.30 -13.52
C VAL A 490 14.54 -14.14 -14.43
N ILE A 491 15.49 -13.40 -14.99
CA ILE A 491 15.21 -12.14 -15.70
C ILE A 491 15.21 -12.34 -17.23
N SER A 492 16.13 -13.16 -17.74
CA SER A 492 16.32 -13.36 -19.19
C SER A 492 16.31 -14.85 -19.60
N PRO A 493 15.30 -15.65 -19.22
CA PRO A 493 15.30 -17.10 -19.46
C PRO A 493 15.36 -17.48 -20.95
N ASP A 494 14.85 -16.64 -21.85
CA ASP A 494 14.67 -16.97 -23.26
C ASP A 494 15.83 -16.55 -24.17
N TYR A 495 16.85 -15.85 -23.65
CA TYR A 495 17.99 -15.41 -24.45
C TYR A 495 19.04 -16.55 -24.63
N LYS A 496 19.59 -16.65 -25.83
CA LYS A 496 20.66 -17.61 -26.18
C LYS A 496 21.87 -16.81 -26.65
N LYS A 497 23.01 -16.99 -25.98
CA LYS A 497 24.28 -16.30 -26.31
C LYS A 497 24.65 -16.55 -27.77
N GLY A 498 24.81 -15.47 -28.55
CA GLY A 498 25.12 -15.55 -29.98
C GLY A 498 23.91 -15.75 -30.91
N GLN A 499 22.70 -15.90 -30.36
CA GLN A 499 21.46 -15.72 -31.12
C GLN A 499 20.91 -14.34 -30.80
N ILE A 500 20.86 -13.48 -31.82
CA ILE A 500 19.97 -12.32 -31.79
C ILE A 500 18.56 -12.91 -31.64
N PRO A 501 17.78 -12.58 -30.59
CA PRO A 501 16.39 -13.00 -30.51
C PRO A 501 15.70 -12.72 -31.85
N ASP A 502 14.90 -13.66 -32.38
CA ASP A 502 14.13 -13.40 -33.60
C ASP A 502 13.27 -12.15 -33.37
N PHE A 503 13.60 -11.07 -34.06
CA PHE A 503 12.98 -9.76 -33.93
C PHE A 503 12.10 -9.50 -35.15
N ASP A 504 11.17 -10.40 -35.45
CA ASP A 504 10.10 -10.14 -36.41
C ASP A 504 8.75 -9.96 -35.69
N LEU A 505 8.20 -8.76 -35.92
CA LEU A 505 6.83 -8.22 -35.72
C LEU A 505 6.07 -8.56 -34.43
#